data_AF-A0A0Q9PH99-F1
#
_entry.id   AF-A0A0Q9PH99-F1
#
_cell.length_a   1.000
_cell.length_b   1.000
_cell.length_c   1.000
_cell.angle_alpha   90.00
_cell.angle_beta   90.00
_cell.angle_gamma   90.00
#
_symmetry.space_group_name_H-M   'P 1'
#
loop_
_entity.id
_entity.type
_entity.pdbx_description
1 polymer ?
#
loop_
_entity_poly.entity_id
_entity_poly.type
_entity_poly.pdbx_seq_one_letter_code
_entity_poly.pdbx_strand_id
1 'polypeptide(L)'
;MDFKIGLMMDLPDGKIPGFYAQIVKALAGKVELFDRDKEMLIVSNEEQQRAALDVMAHFNIETTVMELRLLAEDAELTDLFSDYGFTSRAEHNYLYDKIVIPFRFTANSPSVEVDQAALQVEEHLIAQYKDGDHDVYVVDRQLEELMQGIAKAYRCSIEILR
;
A
#
# COMPACT_ATOMS: atom_id res chain seq x y z
N MET A 1 -5.83 7.33 -2.19
CA MET A 1 -5.18 6.06 -1.85
C MET A 1 -6.16 5.26 -1.01
N ASP A 2 -6.44 4.03 -1.42
CA ASP A 2 -7.50 3.23 -0.81
C ASP A 2 -6.92 2.16 0.11
N PHE A 3 -7.61 1.86 1.20
CA PHE A 3 -7.25 0.76 2.08
C PHE A 3 -7.65 -0.58 1.46
N LYS A 4 -6.76 -1.57 1.54
CA LYS A 4 -6.98 -2.97 1.15
C LYS A 4 -6.40 -3.90 2.20
N ILE A 5 -6.85 -5.15 2.16
CA ILE A 5 -6.39 -6.19 3.09
C ILE A 5 -5.68 -7.27 2.27
N GLY A 6 -4.40 -7.48 2.57
CA GLY A 6 -3.59 -8.55 2.02
C GLY A 6 -3.65 -9.81 2.89
N LEU A 7 -3.81 -10.96 2.24
CA LEU A 7 -3.82 -12.28 2.84
C LEU A 7 -2.70 -13.11 2.22
N MET A 8 -1.54 -13.14 2.88
CA MET A 8 -0.39 -13.92 2.43
C MET A 8 -0.51 -15.36 2.88
N MET A 9 -0.64 -16.28 1.93
CA MET A 9 -0.73 -17.72 2.19
C MET A 9 0.66 -18.33 2.38
N ASP A 10 0.85 -19.10 3.44
CA ASP A 10 2.04 -19.94 3.60
C ASP A 10 1.79 -21.29 2.91
N LEU A 11 2.15 -21.36 1.63
CA LEU A 11 1.97 -22.58 0.83
C LEU A 11 3.19 -23.51 1.00
N PRO A 12 2.98 -24.80 1.29
CA PRO A 12 4.09 -25.73 1.41
C PRO A 12 4.80 -25.96 0.08
N ASP A 13 6.13 -25.98 0.12
CA ASP A 13 7.01 -26.21 -1.03
C ASP A 13 6.58 -27.46 -1.84
N GLY A 14 6.42 -27.27 -3.16
CA GLY A 14 6.18 -28.37 -4.11
C GLY A 14 4.72 -28.73 -4.41
N LYS A 15 3.71 -28.09 -3.79
CA LYS A 15 2.28 -28.32 -4.10
C LYS A 15 1.66 -27.20 -4.95
N ILE A 16 2.19 -26.95 -6.15
CA ILE A 16 1.98 -25.62 -6.76
C ILE A 16 0.78 -25.51 -7.72
N PRO A 17 0.59 -26.36 -8.76
CA PRO A 17 -0.48 -26.05 -9.73
C PRO A 17 -1.88 -26.54 -9.30
N GLY A 18 -1.98 -27.80 -8.86
CA GLY A 18 -3.27 -28.45 -8.59
C GLY A 18 -3.92 -28.02 -7.28
N PHE A 19 -3.11 -27.76 -6.25
CA PHE A 19 -3.59 -27.35 -4.93
C PHE A 19 -4.09 -25.90 -4.96
N TYR A 20 -3.31 -24.99 -5.57
CA TYR A 20 -3.74 -23.61 -5.78
C TYR A 20 -5.04 -23.52 -6.59
N ALA A 21 -5.21 -24.35 -7.62
CA ALA A 21 -6.46 -24.41 -8.38
C ALA A 21 -7.68 -24.80 -7.52
N GLN A 22 -7.50 -25.68 -6.52
CA GLN A 22 -8.57 -26.03 -5.58
C GLN A 22 -8.95 -24.87 -4.66
N ILE A 23 -7.96 -24.11 -4.18
CA ILE A 23 -8.17 -22.89 -3.39
C ILE A 23 -8.95 -21.86 -4.21
N VAL A 24 -8.49 -21.56 -5.43
CA VAL A 24 -9.18 -20.63 -6.34
C VAL A 24 -10.61 -21.07 -6.60
N LYS A 25 -10.84 -22.37 -6.82
CA LYS A 25 -12.20 -22.91 -7.00
C LYS A 25 -13.05 -22.79 -5.73
N ALA A 26 -12.48 -22.91 -4.54
CA ALA A 26 -13.21 -22.79 -3.29
C ALA A 26 -13.55 -21.33 -2.94
N LEU A 27 -12.69 -20.39 -3.35
CA LEU A 27 -12.95 -18.95 -3.26
C LEU A 27 -14.02 -18.50 -4.26
N ALA A 28 -14.07 -19.13 -5.44
CA ALA A 28 -15.05 -18.81 -6.47
C ALA A 28 -16.49 -18.93 -5.95
N GLY A 29 -17.22 -17.81 -5.97
CA GLY A 29 -18.59 -17.72 -5.49
C GLY A 29 -18.76 -17.54 -3.98
N LYS A 30 -17.67 -17.48 -3.21
CA LYS A 30 -17.67 -17.14 -1.77
C LYS A 30 -17.05 -15.79 -1.47
N VAL A 31 -16.00 -15.43 -2.22
CA VAL A 31 -15.23 -14.22 -2.01
C VAL A 31 -15.05 -13.52 -3.35
N GLU A 32 -15.43 -12.25 -3.39
CA GLU A 32 -15.04 -11.35 -4.47
C GLU A 32 -13.65 -10.80 -4.14
N LEU A 33 -12.63 -11.39 -4.75
CA LEU A 33 -11.26 -10.89 -4.64
C LEU A 33 -11.15 -9.57 -5.41
N PHE A 34 -10.51 -8.58 -4.80
CA PHE A 34 -10.15 -7.35 -5.49
C PHE A 34 -9.00 -7.60 -6.46
N ASP A 35 -7.97 -8.30 -5.98
CA ASP A 35 -6.75 -8.58 -6.73
C ASP A 35 -6.00 -9.78 -6.15
N ARG A 36 -4.90 -10.18 -6.79
CA ARG A 36 -3.99 -11.23 -6.33
C ARG A 36 -2.58 -11.01 -6.89
N ASP A 37 -1.58 -11.32 -6.08
CA ASP A 37 -0.20 -11.45 -6.55
C ASP A 37 0.47 -12.66 -5.90
N LYS A 38 0.98 -13.59 -6.71
CA LYS A 38 1.60 -14.84 -6.26
C LYS A 38 0.75 -15.57 -5.21
N GLU A 39 1.16 -15.52 -3.95
CA GLU A 39 0.54 -16.18 -2.79
C GLU A 39 -0.28 -15.21 -1.93
N MET A 40 -0.37 -13.95 -2.35
CA MET A 40 -1.19 -12.91 -1.72
C MET A 40 -2.55 -12.80 -2.40
N LEU A 41 -3.61 -12.92 -1.61
CA LEU A 41 -4.97 -12.55 -2.00
C LEU A 41 -5.27 -11.15 -1.46
N ILE A 42 -5.96 -10.33 -2.25
CA ILE A 42 -6.27 -8.95 -1.86
C ILE A 42 -7.79 -8.77 -1.86
N VAL A 43 -8.33 -8.30 -0.74
CA VAL A 43 -9.75 -8.05 -0.55
C VAL A 43 -10.00 -6.62 -0.10
N SER A 44 -11.23 -6.15 -0.26
CA SER A 44 -11.59 -4.76 -0.01
C SER A 44 -12.22 -4.52 1.37
N ASN A 45 -12.65 -5.57 2.08
CA ASN A 45 -13.32 -5.41 3.38
C ASN A 45 -13.18 -6.66 4.28
N GLU A 46 -13.54 -6.49 5.55
CA GLU A 46 -13.45 -7.53 6.59
C GLU A 46 -14.36 -8.74 6.32
N GLU A 47 -15.50 -8.56 5.64
CA GLU A 47 -16.40 -9.68 5.32
C GLU A 47 -15.74 -10.64 4.32
N GLN A 48 -15.19 -10.08 3.24
CA GLN A 48 -14.40 -10.82 2.25
C GLN A 48 -13.16 -11.45 2.90
N GLN A 49 -12.49 -10.74 3.80
CA GLN A 49 -11.36 -11.26 4.56
C GLN A 49 -11.75 -12.49 5.37
N ARG A 50 -12.82 -12.43 6.18
CA ARG A 50 -13.30 -13.57 6.96
C ARG A 50 -13.64 -14.75 6.08
N ALA A 51 -14.39 -14.52 5.00
CA ALA A 51 -14.77 -15.58 4.07
C ALA A 51 -13.55 -16.23 3.39
N ALA A 52 -12.51 -15.46 3.06
CA ALA A 52 -11.26 -16.00 2.53
C ALA A 52 -10.49 -16.81 3.57
N LEU A 53 -10.38 -16.30 4.81
CA LEU A 53 -9.73 -17.00 5.92
C LEU A 53 -10.42 -18.33 6.26
N ASP A 54 -11.76 -18.40 6.19
CA ASP A 54 -12.50 -19.64 6.37
C ASP A 54 -12.13 -20.68 5.30
N VAL A 55 -11.91 -20.25 4.06
CA VAL A 55 -11.40 -21.13 3.00
C VAL A 55 -9.97 -21.58 3.31
N MET A 56 -9.08 -20.68 3.72
CA MET A 56 -7.70 -21.05 4.08
C MET A 56 -7.66 -22.07 5.23
N ALA A 57 -8.46 -21.85 6.27
CA ALA A 57 -8.59 -22.75 7.40
C ALA A 57 -9.10 -24.13 6.97
N HIS A 58 -10.05 -24.21 6.02
CA HIS A 58 -10.52 -25.48 5.48
C HIS A 58 -9.40 -26.31 4.81
N PHE A 59 -8.43 -25.63 4.19
CA PHE A 59 -7.27 -26.27 3.57
C PHE A 59 -6.06 -26.41 4.51
N ASN A 60 -6.20 -26.02 5.78
CA ASN A 60 -5.11 -25.93 6.77
C ASN A 60 -3.91 -25.10 6.28
N ILE A 61 -4.20 -23.94 5.68
CA ILE A 61 -3.18 -23.00 5.20
C ILE A 61 -3.03 -21.88 6.22
N GLU A 62 -1.83 -21.72 6.76
CA GLU A 62 -1.52 -20.56 7.59
C GLU A 62 -1.54 -19.31 6.71
N THR A 63 -2.18 -18.24 7.20
CA THR A 63 -2.38 -17.02 6.43
C THR A 63 -2.05 -15.81 7.28
N THR A 64 -1.10 -15.00 6.82
CA THR A 64 -0.74 -13.74 7.45
C THR A 64 -1.57 -12.61 6.87
N VAL A 65 -2.28 -11.88 7.73
CA VAL A 65 -3.06 -10.71 7.36
C VAL A 65 -2.19 -9.46 7.44
N MET A 66 -2.26 -8.60 6.43
CA MET A 66 -1.59 -7.31 6.42
C MET A 66 -2.47 -6.21 5.84
N GLU A 67 -2.20 -4.99 6.29
CA GLU A 67 -2.87 -3.78 5.83
C GLU A 67 -2.09 -3.22 4.64
N LEU A 68 -2.81 -2.93 3.57
CA LEU A 68 -2.25 -2.43 2.32
C LEU A 68 -2.89 -1.10 1.95
N ARG A 69 -2.11 -0.29 1.24
CA ARG A 69 -2.59 0.92 0.59
C ARG A 69 -2.46 0.79 -0.91
N LEU A 70 -3.58 0.84 -1.60
CA LEU A 70 -3.66 0.89 -3.05
C LEU A 70 -3.40 2.32 -3.52
N LEU A 71 -2.28 2.52 -4.21
CA LEU A 71 -1.93 3.78 -4.84
C LEU A 71 -2.87 4.08 -6.02
N ALA A 72 -3.00 5.37 -6.34
CA ALA A 72 -3.69 5.79 -7.54
C ALA A 72 -2.95 5.28 -8.80
N GLU A 73 -3.68 5.08 -9.90
CA GLU A 73 -3.10 4.58 -11.16
C GLU A 73 -2.05 5.54 -11.73
N ASP A 74 -2.18 6.83 -11.46
CA ASP A 74 -1.27 7.90 -11.88
C ASP A 74 -0.18 8.22 -10.85
N ALA A 75 -0.03 7.38 -9.82
CA ALA A 75 1.03 7.57 -8.83
C ALA A 75 2.42 7.43 -9.47
N GLU A 76 3.29 8.40 -9.20
CA GLU A 76 4.69 8.36 -9.55
C GLU A 76 5.44 7.53 -8.51
N LEU A 77 6.15 6.50 -8.97
CA LEU A 77 6.95 5.60 -8.12
C LEU A 77 8.42 5.96 -8.22
N THR A 78 9.15 5.87 -7.11
CA THR A 78 10.60 6.02 -7.09
C THR A 78 11.28 4.65 -7.00
N ASP A 79 12.61 4.64 -7.06
CA ASP A 79 13.40 3.42 -6.87
C ASP A 79 13.20 2.78 -5.48
N LEU A 80 12.78 3.56 -4.48
CA LEU A 80 12.51 3.05 -3.13
C LEU A 80 11.23 2.22 -3.07
N PHE A 81 10.30 2.37 -4.01
CA PHE A 81 8.98 1.70 -3.99
C PHE A 81 9.07 0.19 -3.70
N SER A 82 10.02 -0.50 -4.33
CA SER A 82 10.14 -1.95 -4.24
C SER A 82 10.49 -2.49 -2.84
N ASP A 83 10.99 -1.63 -1.95
CA ASP A 83 11.29 -1.98 -0.55
C ASP A 83 10.05 -1.84 0.37
N TYR A 84 9.03 -1.08 -0.06
CA TYR A 84 7.86 -0.73 0.75
C TYR A 84 6.54 -1.20 0.16
N GLY A 85 6.58 -1.85 -0.99
CA GLY A 85 5.41 -2.18 -1.77
C GLY A 85 5.66 -3.22 -2.84
N PHE A 86 4.62 -3.44 -3.65
CA PHE A 86 4.69 -4.35 -4.79
C PHE A 86 3.66 -3.95 -5.85
N THR A 87 3.97 -4.30 -7.10
CA THR A 87 3.03 -4.21 -8.23
C THR A 87 2.43 -5.59 -8.46
N SER A 88 1.10 -5.69 -8.47
CA SER A 88 0.43 -6.96 -8.77
C SER A 88 0.47 -7.27 -10.26
N ARG A 89 0.05 -8.48 -10.63
CA ARG A 89 -0.13 -8.86 -12.05
C ARG A 89 -1.22 -8.07 -12.77
N ALA A 90 -2.11 -7.41 -12.04
CA ALA A 90 -3.10 -6.51 -12.59
C ALA A 90 -2.55 -5.08 -12.75
N GLU A 91 -1.25 -4.86 -12.53
CA GLU A 91 -0.57 -3.57 -12.60
C GLU A 91 -1.06 -2.56 -11.55
N HIS A 92 -1.69 -3.03 -10.47
CA HIS A 92 -1.99 -2.20 -9.31
C HIS A 92 -0.78 -2.10 -8.40
N ASN A 93 -0.51 -0.89 -7.90
CA ASN A 93 0.62 -0.63 -7.00
C ASN A 93 0.14 -0.55 -5.54
N TYR A 94 0.74 -1.37 -4.68
CA TYR A 94 0.41 -1.45 -3.26
C TYR A 94 1.60 -1.05 -2.40
N LEU A 95 1.31 -0.40 -1.28
CA LEU A 95 2.27 -0.15 -0.20
C LEU A 95 1.84 -0.90 1.07
N TYR A 96 2.81 -1.34 1.86
CA TYR A 96 2.58 -1.92 3.18
C TYR A 96 2.26 -0.80 4.19
N ASP A 97 0.99 -0.69 4.62
CA ASP A 97 0.49 0.46 5.40
C ASP A 97 1.34 0.75 6.66
N LYS A 98 1.77 -0.30 7.35
CA LYS A 98 2.46 -0.19 8.65
C LYS A 98 3.83 0.51 8.58
N ILE A 99 4.48 0.52 7.42
CA ILE A 99 5.84 1.04 7.27
C ILE A 99 5.92 2.30 6.41
N VAL A 100 4.80 2.73 5.82
CA VAL A 100 4.73 3.98 5.08
C VAL A 100 3.90 5.02 5.84
N ILE A 101 4.11 6.28 5.49
CA ILE A 101 3.29 7.39 5.96
C ILE A 101 3.03 8.37 4.82
N PRO A 102 1.76 8.55 4.40
CA PRO A 102 1.40 9.60 3.47
C PRO A 102 1.24 10.94 4.20
N PHE A 103 1.69 12.02 3.57
CA PHE A 103 1.51 13.38 4.05
C PHE A 103 1.33 14.35 2.90
N ARG A 104 0.85 15.56 3.21
CA ARG A 104 0.84 16.67 2.25
C ARG A 104 1.19 17.98 2.93
N PHE A 105 1.68 18.93 2.15
CA PHE A 105 1.85 20.30 2.62
C PHE A 105 0.48 20.97 2.79
N THR A 106 0.34 21.73 3.88
CA THR A 106 -0.90 22.45 4.17
C THR A 106 -1.09 23.64 3.23
N ALA A 107 -2.34 23.97 2.89
CA ALA A 107 -2.69 25.04 1.95
C ALA A 107 -2.21 26.45 2.36
N ASN A 108 -1.82 26.65 3.63
CA ASN A 108 -1.28 27.92 4.12
C ASN A 108 0.22 28.08 3.83
N SER A 109 0.90 27.04 3.33
CA SER A 109 2.32 27.07 3.01
C SER A 109 2.55 27.84 1.69
N PRO A 110 3.47 28.82 1.63
CA PRO A 110 3.73 29.55 0.38
C PRO A 110 4.25 28.62 -0.71
N SER A 111 3.74 28.75 -1.95
CA SER A 111 4.06 27.81 -3.04
C SER A 111 5.56 27.65 -3.32
N VAL A 112 6.30 28.76 -3.36
CA VAL A 112 7.76 28.74 -3.60
C VAL A 112 8.49 27.96 -2.50
N GLU A 113 8.04 28.06 -1.25
CA GLU A 113 8.64 27.33 -0.15
C GLU A 113 8.28 25.84 -0.18
N VAL A 114 7.05 25.52 -0.61
CA VAL A 114 6.62 24.13 -0.86
C VAL A 114 7.47 23.50 -1.94
N ASP A 115 7.70 24.19 -3.06
CA ASP A 115 8.52 23.68 -4.16
C ASP A 115 9.95 23.37 -3.67
N GLN A 116 10.53 24.25 -2.84
CA GLN A 116 11.87 24.02 -2.27
C GLN A 116 11.90 22.89 -1.23
N ALA A 117 10.86 22.78 -0.40
CA ALA A 117 10.74 21.69 0.56
C ALA A 117 10.55 20.34 -0.14
N ALA A 118 9.72 20.30 -1.19
CA ALA A 118 9.46 19.10 -1.98
C ALA A 118 10.75 18.55 -2.61
N LEU A 119 11.64 19.41 -3.13
CA LEU A 119 12.96 19.00 -3.63
C LEU A 119 13.82 18.29 -2.57
N GLN A 120 13.68 18.63 -1.29
CA GLN A 120 14.38 17.91 -0.21
C GLN A 120 13.67 16.60 0.17
N VAL A 121 12.35 16.55 0.03
CA VAL A 121 11.55 15.33 0.27
C VAL A 121 11.81 14.27 -0.79
N GLU A 122 12.09 14.66 -2.04
CA GLU A 122 12.35 13.75 -3.16
C GLU A 122 13.41 12.69 -2.86
N GLU A 123 14.44 13.01 -2.06
CA GLU A 123 15.50 12.06 -1.67
C GLU A 123 15.00 10.88 -0.83
N HIS A 124 13.79 10.98 -0.27
CA HIS A 124 13.22 10.03 0.68
C HIS A 124 11.85 9.50 0.23
N LEU A 125 11.41 9.94 -0.95
CA LEU A 125 10.10 9.68 -1.49
C LEU A 125 9.99 8.23 -1.97
N ILE A 126 8.95 7.53 -1.56
CA ILE A 126 8.60 6.19 -2.03
C ILE A 126 7.65 6.29 -3.23
N ALA A 127 6.65 7.15 -3.10
CA ALA A 127 5.67 7.42 -4.14
C ALA A 127 5.06 8.81 -3.95
N GLN A 128 4.54 9.38 -5.03
CA GLN A 128 3.73 10.59 -5.04
C GLN A 128 2.48 10.39 -5.87
N TYR A 129 1.37 10.99 -5.45
CA TYR A 129 0.14 10.97 -6.23
C TYR A 129 -0.69 12.23 -5.98
N LYS A 130 -1.70 12.45 -6.82
CA LYS A 130 -2.66 13.54 -6.65
C LYS A 130 -3.91 13.05 -5.90
N ASP A 131 -4.31 13.81 -4.90
CA ASP A 131 -5.62 13.68 -4.25
C ASP A 131 -6.42 14.97 -4.49
N GLY A 132 -7.20 14.98 -5.57
CA GLY A 132 -7.77 16.20 -6.13
C GLY A 132 -6.66 17.15 -6.60
N ASP A 133 -6.65 18.38 -6.09
CA ASP A 133 -5.64 19.39 -6.43
C ASP A 133 -4.40 19.34 -5.52
N HIS A 134 -4.32 18.37 -4.60
CA HIS A 134 -3.24 18.28 -3.62
C HIS A 134 -2.23 17.20 -3.98
N ASP A 135 -0.94 17.53 -3.89
CA ASP A 135 0.13 16.54 -3.90
C ASP A 135 0.19 15.80 -2.57
N VAL A 136 0.19 14.47 -2.66
CA VAL A 136 0.45 13.58 -1.53
C VAL A 136 1.78 12.88 -1.75
N TYR A 137 2.61 12.95 -0.73
CA TYR A 137 3.94 12.36 -0.68
C TYR A 137 3.90 11.18 0.28
N VAL A 138 4.53 10.07 -0.11
CA VAL A 138 4.62 8.88 0.72
C VAL A 138 6.07 8.59 1.02
N VAL A 139 6.41 8.46 2.31
CA VAL A 139 7.76 8.17 2.78
C VAL A 139 7.75 7.04 3.80
N ASP A 140 8.92 6.55 4.20
CA ASP A 140 9.05 5.62 5.33
C ASP A 140 8.46 6.29 6.59
N ARG A 141 7.61 5.56 7.31
CA ARG A 141 7.01 6.00 8.57
C ARG A 141 8.05 6.47 9.59
N GLN A 142 9.26 5.91 9.60
CA GLN A 142 10.34 6.31 10.50
C GLN A 142 10.89 7.72 10.19
N LEU A 143 10.62 8.25 9.00
CA LEU A 143 11.07 9.57 8.57
C LEU A 143 10.06 10.70 8.85
N GLU A 144 8.97 10.44 9.59
CA GLU A 144 7.96 11.45 9.92
C GLU A 144 8.58 12.71 10.55
N GLU A 145 9.47 12.55 11.54
CA GLU A 145 10.15 13.68 12.19
C GLU A 145 11.05 14.47 11.23
N LEU A 146 11.68 13.77 10.28
CA LEU A 146 12.50 14.40 9.24
C LEU A 146 11.62 15.24 8.30
N MET A 147 10.47 14.73 7.86
CA MET A 147 9.53 15.48 7.01
C MET A 147 9.04 16.75 7.71
N GLN A 148 8.73 16.67 9.01
CA GLN A 148 8.38 17.84 9.81
C GLN A 148 9.55 18.84 9.90
N GLY A 149 10.78 18.34 10.05
CA GLY A 149 12.01 19.14 10.05
C GLY A 149 12.24 19.89 8.74
N ILE A 150 12.11 19.19 7.60
CA ILE A 150 12.20 19.77 6.26
C ILE A 150 11.14 20.86 6.10
N ALA A 151 9.87 20.54 6.35
CA ALA A 151 8.78 21.51 6.23
C ALA A 151 9.04 22.77 7.06
N LYS A 152 9.49 22.61 8.31
CA LYS A 152 9.83 23.73 9.19
C LYS A 152 11.00 24.58 8.66
N ALA A 153 12.05 23.96 8.11
CA ALA A 153 13.20 24.67 7.55
C ALA A 153 12.80 25.63 6.42
N TYR A 154 11.79 25.26 5.64
CA TYR A 154 11.21 26.07 4.56
C TYR A 154 9.96 26.85 4.99
N ARG A 155 9.66 26.97 6.29
CA ARG A 155 8.47 27.71 6.80
C ARG A 155 7.13 27.16 6.26
N CYS A 156 7.10 25.90 5.89
CA CYS A 156 5.90 25.15 5.54
C CYS A 156 5.36 24.40 6.76
N SER A 157 4.18 23.80 6.60
CA SER A 157 3.64 22.82 7.54
C SER A 157 3.06 21.66 6.76
N ILE A 158 3.15 20.46 7.32
CA ILE A 158 2.58 19.24 6.73
C ILE A 158 1.45 18.70 7.60
N GLU A 159 0.54 17.97 6.97
CA GLU A 159 -0.44 17.14 7.64
C GLU A 159 -0.24 15.68 7.26
N ILE A 160 -0.29 14.80 8.25
CA ILE A 160 -0.23 13.35 8.06
C ILE A 160 -1.62 12.85 7.70
N LEU A 161 -1.69 12.03 6.66
CA LEU A 161 -2.92 11.37 6.22
C LEU A 161 -2.95 9.98 6.86
N ARG A 162 -4.00 9.65 7.63
CA ARG A 162 -4.14 8.38 8.35
C ARG A 162 -5.36 7.61 7.84
#